data_AF-A0A3N5X573-F1
#
_entry.id   AF-A0A3N5X573-F1
#
_cell.length_a   1.000
_cell.length_b   1.000
_cell.length_c   1.000
_cell.angle_alpha   90.00
_cell.angle_beta   90.00
_cell.angle_gamma   90.00
#
_symmetry.space_group_name_H-M   'P 1'
#
loop_
_entity.id
_entity.type
_entity.pdbx_description
1 polymer ?
#
loop_
_entity_poly.entity_id
_entity_poly.type
_entity_poly.pdbx_seq_one_letter_code
_entity_poly.pdbx_strand_id
1 'polypeptide(L)'
;MSRAGATRAPQQRSSAGTLIAQPTAVQAPQLFIRPRVVRLALTCAVVSLLGLSLAGQLARYKLGVDRMSPFVVLFDVNLEGNIPAWYSAATILCCSVLFAVIGILRRRQEADGRFATHWLGLSLLFLLASIDESVSFHELVSTIFGGALSRLVKLPPYLYYAWVLVAIPFLLVLAVTYLRFLAALPRRFAGWLIASAVVYVSGAVGFEMAGGYVAATIGMENMRYALLATFEEGLEMAGIAMLLYALLQYLAGSVGTVTLAVTGTAGHTQAAAGREPGAQSGPPSHSTSADPLHDSEGAAR
;
A
#
# COMPACT_ATOMS: atom_id res chain seq x y z
N MET A 1 1.86 -86.66 11.11
CA MET A 1 2.17 -85.28 11.55
C MET A 1 3.56 -85.29 12.16
N SER A 2 4.53 -84.40 11.91
CA SER A 2 5.00 -83.64 10.75
C SER A 2 6.48 -83.33 11.09
N ARG A 3 7.38 -83.34 10.09
CA ARG A 3 8.85 -83.40 10.23
C ARG A 3 9.48 -82.21 10.97
N ALA A 4 10.49 -82.53 11.80
CA ALA A 4 11.58 -81.62 12.16
C ALA A 4 12.65 -81.63 11.05
N GLY A 5 13.17 -80.45 10.69
CA GLY A 5 14.28 -80.29 9.76
C GLY A 5 14.84 -78.87 9.89
N ALA A 6 16.04 -78.77 10.47
CA ALA A 6 16.80 -77.54 10.56
C ALA A 6 17.56 -77.30 9.26
N THR A 7 17.46 -76.09 8.69
CA THR A 7 18.34 -75.59 7.63
C THR A 7 18.64 -74.12 7.86
N ARG A 8 19.93 -73.80 8.04
CA ARG A 8 20.50 -72.45 8.06
C ARG A 8 20.25 -71.76 6.72
N ALA A 9 19.82 -70.51 6.76
CA ALA A 9 19.77 -69.60 5.61
C ALA A 9 20.76 -68.43 5.80
N PRO A 10 21.30 -67.84 4.71
CA PRO A 10 22.57 -67.14 4.72
C PRO A 10 22.47 -65.64 5.04
N GLN A 11 23.60 -65.14 5.55
CA GLN A 11 23.93 -63.75 5.81
C GLN A 11 23.90 -62.94 4.50
N GLN A 12 22.89 -62.08 4.32
CA GLN A 12 22.86 -61.11 3.22
C GLN A 12 23.36 -59.74 3.67
N ARG A 13 24.25 -59.21 2.83
CA ARG A 13 25.17 -58.10 3.05
C ARG A 13 24.44 -56.78 3.29
N SER A 14 24.91 -56.04 4.30
CA SER A 14 24.63 -54.63 4.49
C SER A 14 25.19 -53.84 3.29
N SER A 15 24.33 -53.51 2.33
CA SER A 15 24.60 -52.43 1.38
C SER A 15 24.49 -51.12 2.14
N ALA A 16 25.64 -50.55 2.50
CA ALA A 16 25.75 -49.17 2.95
C ALA A 16 25.29 -48.26 1.80
N GLY A 17 24.00 -47.98 1.75
CA GLY A 17 23.45 -46.91 0.95
C GLY A 17 23.97 -45.61 1.53
N THR A 18 24.89 -44.96 0.82
CA THR A 18 25.26 -43.57 1.05
C THR A 18 23.97 -42.75 1.07
N LEU A 19 23.51 -42.38 2.26
CA LEU A 19 22.52 -41.34 2.47
C LEU A 19 23.17 -40.05 1.95
N ILE A 20 22.96 -39.75 0.66
CA ILE A 20 23.18 -38.41 0.14
C ILE A 20 22.20 -37.55 0.92
N ALA A 21 22.70 -36.84 1.93
CA ALA A 21 21.94 -35.83 2.64
C ALA A 21 21.42 -34.86 1.57
N GLN A 22 20.12 -34.87 1.34
CA GLN A 22 19.43 -33.83 0.58
C GLN A 22 19.95 -32.50 1.13
N PRO A 23 20.49 -31.59 0.30
CA PRO A 23 20.93 -30.30 0.80
C PRO A 23 19.73 -29.69 1.50
N THR A 24 19.85 -29.43 2.81
CA THR A 24 18.81 -28.76 3.59
C THR A 24 18.48 -27.48 2.85
N ALA A 25 17.32 -27.46 2.19
CA ALA A 25 16.85 -26.29 1.48
C ALA A 25 16.87 -25.14 2.48
N VAL A 26 17.78 -24.19 2.30
CA VAL A 26 17.85 -23.00 3.13
C VAL A 26 16.49 -22.34 2.99
N GLN A 27 15.67 -22.38 4.03
CA GLN A 27 14.36 -21.77 4.02
C GLN A 27 14.58 -20.28 3.73
N ALA A 28 13.99 -19.79 2.63
CA ALA A 28 14.05 -18.38 2.32
C ALA A 28 13.54 -17.58 3.53
N PRO A 29 14.21 -16.49 3.93
CA PRO A 29 13.79 -15.70 5.08
C PRO A 29 12.34 -15.24 4.89
N GLN A 30 11.49 -15.47 5.89
CA GLN A 30 10.07 -15.09 5.86
C GLN A 30 9.80 -13.94 6.83
N LEU A 31 9.09 -12.92 6.37
CA LEU A 31 8.61 -11.81 7.19
C LEU A 31 7.15 -12.05 7.59
N PHE A 32 6.89 -12.15 8.90
CA PHE A 32 5.54 -12.33 9.42
C PHE A 32 4.96 -11.01 9.94
N ILE A 33 4.02 -10.44 9.20
CA ILE A 33 3.30 -9.22 9.61
C ILE A 33 1.99 -9.63 10.28
N ARG A 34 1.85 -9.35 11.58
CA ARG A 34 0.62 -9.60 12.34
C ARG A 34 -0.21 -8.32 12.43
N PRO A 35 -1.41 -8.25 11.82
CA PRO A 35 -2.21 -7.01 11.80
C PRO A 35 -2.52 -6.46 13.20
N ARG A 36 -2.74 -7.34 14.19
CA ARG A 36 -2.99 -6.94 15.59
C ARG A 36 -1.80 -6.23 16.24
N VAL A 37 -0.59 -6.67 15.94
CA VAL A 37 0.65 -6.08 16.48
C VAL A 37 0.88 -4.72 15.82
N VAL A 38 0.71 -4.64 14.50
CA VAL A 38 0.80 -3.37 13.76
C VAL A 38 -0.21 -2.36 14.31
N ARG A 39 -1.47 -2.76 14.49
CA ARG A 39 -2.50 -1.89 15.08
C ARG A 39 -2.09 -1.38 16.47
N LEU A 40 -1.62 -2.26 17.36
CA LEU A 40 -1.19 -1.86 18.70
C LEU A 40 -0.01 -0.88 18.64
N ALA A 41 0.98 -1.14 17.79
CA ALA A 41 2.13 -0.26 17.61
C ALA A 41 1.71 1.13 17.11
N LEU A 42 0.84 1.21 16.10
CA LEU A 42 0.30 2.46 15.58
C LEU A 42 -0.51 3.21 16.66
N THR A 43 -1.41 2.53 17.37
CA THR A 43 -2.17 3.16 18.45
C THR A 43 -1.26 3.71 19.55
N CYS A 44 -0.23 2.97 19.97
CA CYS A 44 0.75 3.47 20.94
C CYS A 44 1.51 4.68 20.40
N ALA A 45 1.89 4.68 19.12
CA ALA A 45 2.54 5.81 18.48
C ALA A 45 1.65 7.05 18.50
N VAL A 46 0.40 6.95 18.01
CA VAL A 46 -0.57 8.07 18.01
C VAL A 46 -0.78 8.63 19.41
N VAL A 47 -1.07 7.78 20.40
CA VAL A 47 -1.29 8.23 21.78
C VAL A 47 -0.05 8.92 22.35
N SER A 48 1.15 8.41 22.05
CA SER A 48 2.40 9.01 22.52
C SER A 48 2.64 10.37 21.86
N LEU A 49 2.45 10.49 20.55
CA LEU A 49 2.63 11.75 19.81
C LEU A 49 1.65 12.82 20.29
N LEU A 50 0.37 12.48 20.44
CA LEU A 50 -0.64 13.39 20.99
C LEU A 50 -0.31 13.81 22.42
N GLY A 51 0.16 12.89 23.26
CA GLY A 51 0.58 13.18 24.62
C GLY A 51 1.78 14.14 24.69
N LEU A 52 2.80 13.91 23.87
CA LEU A 52 3.98 14.77 23.76
C LEU A 52 3.61 16.15 23.23
N SER A 53 2.73 16.20 22.22
CA SER A 53 2.23 17.45 21.67
C SER A 53 1.48 18.27 22.71
N LEU A 54 0.54 17.64 23.43
CA LEU A 54 -0.22 18.30 24.48
C LEU A 54 0.69 18.80 25.61
N ALA A 55 1.72 18.03 25.99
CA ALA A 55 2.72 18.48 26.95
C ALA A 55 3.48 19.72 26.45
N GLY A 56 3.84 19.74 25.16
CA GLY A 56 4.46 20.90 24.51
C GLY A 56 3.55 22.13 24.52
N GLN A 57 2.27 21.98 24.15
CA GLN A 57 1.31 23.08 24.15
C GLN A 57 1.02 23.61 25.57
N LEU A 58 0.95 22.73 26.57
CA LEU A 58 0.84 23.12 27.98
C LEU A 58 2.08 23.89 28.43
N ALA A 59 3.28 23.41 28.10
CA ALA A 59 4.51 24.12 28.40
C ALA A 59 4.54 25.52 27.78
N ARG A 60 4.14 25.63 26.51
CA ARG A 60 4.06 26.92 25.79
C ARG A 60 3.06 27.87 26.44
N TYR A 61 1.80 27.48 26.54
CA TYR A 61 0.71 28.40 26.90
C TYR A 61 0.47 28.55 28.41
N LYS A 62 1.00 27.65 29.26
CA LYS A 62 0.84 27.72 30.72
C LYS A 62 2.13 28.00 31.46
N LEU A 63 3.27 27.53 30.94
CA LEU A 63 4.57 27.71 31.59
C LEU A 63 5.43 28.78 30.90
N GLY A 64 4.96 29.37 29.80
CA GLY A 64 5.66 30.42 29.06
C GLY A 64 6.89 29.92 28.31
N VAL A 65 6.96 28.62 28.00
CA VAL A 65 8.04 28.07 27.17
C VAL A 65 7.91 28.63 25.74
N ASP A 66 9.05 29.01 25.16
CA ASP A 66 9.08 29.57 23.83
C ASP A 66 8.54 28.58 22.77
N ARG A 67 7.77 29.09 21.80
CA ARG A 67 7.22 28.30 20.69
C ARG A 67 8.33 27.62 19.89
N MET A 68 9.48 28.26 19.73
CA MET A 68 10.64 27.77 19.00
C MET A 68 11.53 26.84 19.84
N SER A 69 11.10 26.50 21.06
CA SER A 69 11.81 25.48 21.83
C SER A 69 11.85 24.16 21.04
N PRO A 70 13.00 23.46 21.02
CA PRO A 70 13.15 22.23 20.23
C PRO A 70 12.08 21.19 20.53
N PHE A 71 11.65 21.07 21.79
CA PHE A 71 10.62 20.11 22.18
C PHE A 71 9.25 20.44 21.59
N VAL A 72 8.83 21.70 21.62
CA VAL A 72 7.54 22.12 21.05
C VAL A 72 7.56 21.92 19.54
N VAL A 73 8.58 22.43 18.84
CA VAL A 73 8.67 22.32 17.38
C VAL A 73 8.69 20.86 16.91
N LEU A 74 9.37 19.98 17.65
CA LEU A 74 9.55 18.58 17.26
C LEU A 74 8.29 17.71 17.44
N PHE A 75 7.40 18.07 18.36
CA PHE A 75 6.23 17.27 18.73
C PHE A 75 4.88 18.00 18.57
N ASP A 76 4.85 19.26 18.14
CA ASP A 76 3.61 19.96 17.81
C ASP A 76 2.95 19.27 16.62
N VAL A 77 1.78 18.66 16.83
CA VAL A 77 1.10 17.89 15.78
C VAL A 77 0.55 18.79 14.68
N ASN A 78 0.33 20.08 14.97
CA ASN A 78 -0.12 21.06 13.97
C ASN A 78 1.05 21.62 13.13
N LEU A 79 2.29 21.23 13.40
CA LEU A 79 3.43 21.68 12.61
C LEU A 79 3.86 20.59 11.63
N GLU A 80 4.37 21.06 10.49
CA GLU A 80 4.88 20.21 9.43
C GLU A 80 6.39 20.01 9.56
N GLY A 81 6.90 18.98 8.89
CA GLY A 81 8.34 18.71 8.84
C GLY A 81 8.93 18.23 10.18
N ASN A 82 8.11 17.67 11.06
CA ASN A 82 8.52 17.14 12.36
C ASN A 82 8.14 15.65 12.53
N ILE A 83 8.23 15.12 13.76
CA ILE A 83 8.03 13.68 14.02
C ILE A 83 6.57 13.25 13.75
N PRO A 84 5.53 13.96 14.26
CA PRO A 84 4.14 13.69 13.89
C PRO A 84 3.89 13.66 12.38
N ALA A 85 4.28 14.71 11.65
CA ALA A 85 4.06 14.80 10.21
C ALA A 85 4.76 13.65 9.45
N TRP A 86 5.99 13.30 9.84
CA TRP A 86 6.69 12.14 9.27
C TRP A 86 5.94 10.82 9.54
N TYR A 87 5.41 10.63 10.76
CA TYR A 87 4.63 9.45 11.12
C TYR A 87 3.36 9.35 10.27
N SER A 88 2.61 10.45 10.14
CA SER A 88 1.41 10.53 9.29
C SER A 88 1.74 10.19 7.85
N ALA A 89 2.72 10.88 7.25
CA ALA A 89 3.14 10.67 5.87
C ALA A 89 3.57 9.20 5.62
N ALA A 90 4.39 8.63 6.49
CA ALA A 90 4.86 7.25 6.36
C ALA A 90 3.71 6.23 6.46
N THR A 91 2.74 6.47 7.35
CA THR A 91 1.60 5.56 7.55
C THR A 91 0.62 5.64 6.38
N ILE A 92 0.39 6.85 5.84
CA ILE A 92 -0.41 7.08 4.62
C ILE A 92 0.27 6.41 3.41
N LEU A 93 1.60 6.54 3.26
CA LEU A 93 2.36 5.87 2.21
C LEU A 93 2.24 4.34 2.30
N CYS A 94 2.30 3.78 3.52
CA CYS A 94 2.06 2.36 3.73
C CYS A 94 0.66 1.94 3.24
N CYS A 95 -0.38 2.74 3.52
CA CYS A 95 -1.73 2.49 2.98
C CYS A 95 -1.74 2.53 1.44
N SER A 96 -1.09 3.53 0.84
CA SER A 96 -0.94 3.65 -0.61
C SER A 96 -0.31 2.40 -1.24
N VAL A 97 0.78 1.90 -0.66
CA VAL A 97 1.48 0.69 -1.12
C VAL A 97 0.58 -0.53 -0.99
N LEU A 98 -0.12 -0.69 0.13
CA LEU A 98 -1.03 -1.83 0.31
C LEU A 98 -2.21 -1.79 -0.67
N PHE A 99 -2.77 -0.61 -0.96
CA PHE A 99 -3.78 -0.45 -2.00
C PHE A 99 -3.24 -0.87 -3.37
N ALA A 100 -2.00 -0.48 -3.72
CA ALA A 100 -1.37 -0.92 -4.98
C ALA A 100 -1.21 -2.44 -5.03
N VAL A 101 -0.67 -3.04 -3.96
CA VAL A 101 -0.48 -4.50 -3.86
C VAL A 101 -1.81 -5.22 -4.03
N ILE A 102 -2.86 -4.79 -3.32
CA ILE A 102 -4.20 -5.40 -3.45
C ILE A 102 -4.71 -5.25 -4.89
N GLY A 103 -4.61 -4.05 -5.48
CA GLY A 103 -5.05 -3.79 -6.84
C GLY A 103 -4.36 -4.66 -7.90
N ILE A 104 -3.04 -4.80 -7.79
CA ILE A 104 -2.23 -5.64 -8.69
C ILE A 104 -2.63 -7.11 -8.57
N LEU A 105 -2.79 -7.61 -7.33
CA LEU A 105 -3.17 -9.01 -7.09
C LEU A 105 -4.58 -9.30 -7.60
N ARG A 106 -5.54 -8.39 -7.37
CA ARG A 106 -6.90 -8.53 -7.87
C ARG A 106 -7.01 -8.45 -9.39
N ARG A 107 -6.17 -7.64 -10.06
CA ARG A 107 -6.13 -7.57 -11.53
C ARG A 107 -5.81 -8.92 -12.18
N ARG A 108 -5.04 -9.77 -11.50
CA ARG A 108 -4.66 -11.11 -11.98
C ARG A 108 -5.73 -12.18 -11.75
N GLN A 109 -6.80 -11.87 -11.01
CA GLN A 109 -7.91 -12.78 -10.75
C GLN A 109 -9.09 -12.43 -11.67
N GLU A 110 -9.46 -13.34 -12.58
CA GLU A 110 -10.47 -13.06 -13.63
C GLU A 110 -11.86 -12.67 -13.08
N ALA A 111 -12.28 -13.22 -11.93
CA ALA A 111 -13.59 -12.93 -11.35
C ALA A 111 -13.69 -11.53 -10.69
N ASP A 112 -12.57 -10.99 -10.18
CA ASP A 112 -12.53 -9.79 -9.33
C ASP A 112 -11.72 -8.63 -9.95
N GLY A 113 -11.13 -8.82 -11.14
CA GLY A 113 -10.28 -7.83 -11.81
C GLY A 113 -11.00 -6.53 -12.21
N ARG A 114 -12.34 -6.52 -12.28
CA ARG A 114 -13.14 -5.35 -12.69
C ARG A 114 -12.90 -4.11 -11.83
N PHE A 115 -12.54 -4.31 -10.57
CA PHE A 115 -12.34 -3.23 -9.59
C PHE A 115 -10.85 -2.95 -9.31
N ALA A 116 -9.92 -3.59 -10.02
CA ALA A 116 -8.48 -3.38 -9.83
C ALA A 116 -8.09 -1.90 -10.00
N THR A 117 -8.72 -1.20 -10.95
CA THR A 117 -8.50 0.24 -11.17
C THR A 117 -8.93 1.10 -9.99
N HIS A 118 -9.93 0.69 -9.21
CA HIS A 118 -10.39 1.44 -8.02
C HIS A 118 -9.37 1.32 -6.89
N TRP A 119 -8.78 0.13 -6.71
CA TRP A 119 -7.67 -0.07 -5.78
C TRP A 119 -6.45 0.77 -6.15
N LEU A 120 -6.09 0.81 -7.44
CA LEU A 120 -4.99 1.64 -7.93
C LEU A 120 -5.31 3.14 -7.83
N GLY A 121 -6.56 3.53 -8.04
CA GLY A 121 -7.04 4.90 -7.80
C GLY A 121 -6.85 5.32 -6.35
N LEU A 122 -7.26 4.49 -5.38
CA LEU A 122 -7.01 4.74 -3.96
C LEU A 122 -5.51 4.78 -3.64
N SER A 123 -4.70 3.91 -4.25
CA SER A 123 -3.25 3.96 -4.10
C SER A 123 -2.68 5.31 -4.51
N LEU A 124 -3.08 5.82 -5.68
CA LEU A 124 -2.64 7.13 -6.15
C LEU A 124 -3.13 8.27 -5.24
N LEU A 125 -4.39 8.22 -4.79
CA LEU A 125 -4.92 9.24 -3.88
C LEU A 125 -4.16 9.29 -2.56
N PHE A 126 -3.87 8.13 -1.96
CA PHE A 126 -3.08 8.05 -0.73
C PHE A 126 -1.61 8.42 -0.96
N LEU A 127 -1.05 8.17 -2.14
CA LEU A 127 0.29 8.65 -2.47
C LEU A 127 0.33 10.18 -2.48
N LEU A 128 -0.66 10.81 -3.12
CA LEU A 128 -0.80 12.27 -3.14
C LEU A 128 -1.02 12.83 -1.74
N ALA A 129 -1.86 12.20 -0.92
CA ALA A 129 -2.06 12.59 0.48
C ALA A 129 -0.78 12.46 1.33
N SER A 130 0.02 11.42 1.11
CA SER A 130 1.32 11.27 1.80
C SER A 130 2.31 12.36 1.39
N ILE A 131 2.25 12.85 0.16
CA ILE A 131 3.10 13.95 -0.32
C ILE A 131 2.60 15.27 0.29
N ASP A 132 1.28 15.48 0.29
CA ASP A 132 0.64 16.66 0.86
C ASP A 132 1.06 16.88 2.32
N GLU A 133 0.96 15.83 3.14
CA GLU A 133 1.39 15.81 4.55
C GLU A 133 2.85 16.28 4.77
N SER A 134 3.71 16.15 3.76
CA SER A 134 5.12 16.56 3.86
C SER A 134 5.39 17.94 3.25
N VAL A 135 4.49 18.46 2.41
CA VAL A 135 4.77 19.57 1.48
C VAL A 135 3.79 20.73 1.64
N SER A 136 2.66 20.58 2.32
CA SER A 136 1.78 21.73 2.54
C SER A 136 0.91 22.06 1.35
N PHE A 137 0.56 21.08 0.52
CA PHE A 137 -0.13 21.39 -0.73
C PHE A 137 -1.54 21.94 -0.49
N HIS A 138 -2.29 21.43 0.49
CA HIS A 138 -3.60 21.98 0.85
C HIS A 138 -3.52 23.40 1.45
N GLU A 139 -2.43 23.76 2.14
CA GLU A 139 -2.18 25.14 2.56
C GLU A 139 -1.94 26.08 1.37
N LEU A 140 -1.17 25.62 0.37
CA LEU A 140 -0.97 26.37 -0.87
C LEU A 140 -2.30 26.58 -1.62
N VAL A 141 -3.12 25.53 -1.72
CA VAL A 141 -4.47 25.63 -2.31
C VAL A 141 -5.31 26.64 -1.54
N SER A 142 -5.31 26.60 -0.21
CA SER A 142 -6.01 27.59 0.62
C SER A 142 -5.58 29.01 0.34
N THR A 143 -4.28 29.25 0.19
CA THR A 143 -3.72 30.57 -0.10
C THR A 143 -4.17 31.07 -1.48
N ILE A 144 -4.06 30.22 -2.51
CA ILE A 144 -4.43 30.59 -3.89
C ILE A 144 -5.94 30.81 -4.02
N PHE A 145 -6.75 29.82 -3.61
CA PHE A 145 -8.20 29.88 -3.74
C PHE A 145 -8.81 30.89 -2.78
N GLY A 146 -8.36 30.94 -1.53
CA GLY A 146 -8.81 31.92 -0.55
C GLY A 146 -8.49 33.34 -0.99
N GLY A 147 -7.28 33.59 -1.51
CA GLY A 147 -6.89 34.89 -2.05
C GLY A 147 -7.68 35.32 -3.29
N ALA A 148 -7.99 34.39 -4.20
CA ALA A 148 -8.81 34.68 -5.38
C ALA A 148 -10.28 34.93 -5.01
N LEU A 149 -10.86 34.08 -4.16
CA LEU A 149 -12.28 34.09 -3.82
C LEU A 149 -12.64 35.21 -2.86
N SER A 150 -11.76 35.56 -1.92
CA SER A 150 -11.95 36.69 -1.00
C SER A 150 -12.09 38.05 -1.71
N ARG A 151 -11.57 38.18 -2.94
CA ARG A 151 -11.76 39.37 -3.78
C ARG A 151 -13.16 39.46 -4.39
N LEU A 152 -13.87 38.33 -4.45
CA LEU A 152 -15.20 38.23 -5.07
C LEU A 152 -16.31 38.14 -4.02
N VAL A 153 -16.08 37.38 -2.95
CA VAL A 153 -17.07 37.09 -1.90
C VAL A 153 -16.38 37.00 -0.54
N LYS A 154 -17.02 37.53 0.51
CA LYS A 154 -16.56 37.36 1.89
C LYS A 154 -16.83 35.92 2.34
N LEU A 155 -15.77 35.14 2.53
CA LEU A 155 -15.88 33.79 3.05
C LEU A 155 -16.31 33.78 4.53
N PRO A 156 -17.19 32.85 4.94
CA PRO A 156 -17.54 32.69 6.34
C PRO A 156 -16.35 32.15 7.15
N PRO A 157 -16.29 32.41 8.48
CA PRO A 157 -15.14 32.05 9.32
C PRO A 157 -14.78 30.56 9.32
N TYR A 158 -15.77 29.66 9.20
CA TYR A 158 -15.52 28.21 9.14
C TYR A 158 -14.92 27.75 7.79
N LEU A 159 -14.81 28.63 6.80
CA LEU A 159 -14.08 28.42 5.55
C LEU A 159 -12.80 29.26 5.50
N TYR A 160 -12.20 29.52 6.66
CA TYR A 160 -10.90 30.21 6.78
C TYR A 160 -9.84 29.48 5.95
N TYR A 161 -9.79 28.15 6.06
CA TYR A 161 -8.99 27.26 5.22
C TYR A 161 -9.76 26.90 3.95
N ALA A 162 -9.53 27.67 2.88
CA ALA A 162 -10.35 27.63 1.68
C ALA A 162 -10.21 26.32 0.87
N TRP A 163 -9.18 25.49 1.12
CA TRP A 163 -9.03 24.20 0.45
C TRP A 163 -10.21 23.25 0.70
N VAL A 164 -10.91 23.41 1.83
CA VAL A 164 -12.13 22.65 2.16
C VAL A 164 -13.21 22.81 1.08
N LEU A 165 -13.27 23.96 0.40
CA LEU A 165 -14.19 24.19 -0.73
C LEU A 165 -13.90 23.30 -1.94
N VAL A 166 -12.65 22.91 -2.12
CA VAL A 166 -12.21 21.98 -3.17
C VAL A 166 -12.38 20.54 -2.69
N ALA A 167 -12.05 20.27 -1.42
CA ALA A 167 -12.09 18.94 -0.83
C ALA A 167 -13.50 18.37 -0.75
N ILE A 168 -14.50 19.13 -0.28
CA ILE A 168 -15.86 18.61 -0.08
C ILE A 168 -16.48 18.10 -1.40
N PRO A 169 -16.53 18.88 -2.49
CA PRO A 169 -17.04 18.39 -3.78
C PRO A 169 -16.25 17.19 -4.29
N PHE A 170 -14.92 17.21 -4.16
CA PHE A 170 -14.06 16.09 -4.56
C PHE A 170 -14.41 14.81 -3.79
N LEU A 171 -14.55 14.88 -2.47
CA LEU A 171 -14.93 13.75 -1.61
C LEU A 171 -16.33 13.23 -1.93
N LEU A 172 -17.28 14.09 -2.27
CA LEU A 172 -18.62 13.68 -2.70
C LEU A 172 -18.57 12.89 -4.01
N VAL A 173 -17.84 13.38 -5.01
CA VAL A 173 -17.64 12.67 -6.28
C VAL A 173 -16.93 11.34 -6.04
N LEU A 174 -15.89 11.33 -5.20
CA LEU A 174 -15.17 10.12 -4.82
C LEU A 174 -16.09 9.10 -4.14
N ALA A 175 -16.92 9.53 -3.18
CA ALA A 175 -17.87 8.66 -2.50
C ALA A 175 -18.84 8.01 -3.49
N VAL A 176 -19.47 8.81 -4.37
CA VAL A 176 -20.43 8.32 -5.38
C VAL A 176 -19.77 7.34 -6.35
N THR A 177 -18.59 7.68 -6.88
CA THR A 177 -17.86 6.83 -7.83
C THR A 177 -17.44 5.49 -7.21
N TYR A 178 -17.15 5.47 -5.90
CA TYR A 178 -16.74 4.26 -5.18
C TYR A 178 -17.90 3.48 -4.54
N LEU A 179 -19.17 3.91 -4.63
CA LEU A 179 -20.31 3.18 -4.04
C LEU A 179 -20.42 1.74 -4.54
N ARG A 180 -20.31 1.54 -5.86
CA ARG A 180 -20.39 0.21 -6.48
C ARG A 180 -19.21 -0.68 -6.08
N PHE A 181 -18.04 -0.07 -5.92
CA PHE A 181 -16.84 -0.74 -5.44
C PHE A 181 -17.02 -1.19 -3.98
N LEU A 182 -17.46 -0.29 -3.10
CA LEU A 182 -17.73 -0.59 -1.69
C LEU A 182 -18.76 -1.71 -1.53
N ALA A 183 -19.83 -1.70 -2.32
CA ALA A 183 -20.86 -2.73 -2.30
C ALA A 183 -20.35 -4.11 -2.73
N ALA A 184 -19.28 -4.17 -3.53
CA ALA A 184 -18.68 -5.43 -3.98
C ALA A 184 -17.65 -6.01 -2.97
N LEU A 185 -17.24 -5.23 -1.97
CA LEU A 185 -16.26 -5.67 -0.98
C LEU A 185 -16.91 -6.55 0.11
N PRO A 186 -16.13 -7.43 0.78
CA PRO A 186 -16.60 -8.13 1.96
C PRO A 186 -17.12 -7.14 3.01
N ARG A 187 -18.35 -7.34 3.51
CA ARG A 187 -19.07 -6.39 4.39
C ARG A 187 -18.23 -5.91 5.57
N ARG A 188 -17.47 -6.83 6.19
CA ARG A 188 -16.55 -6.51 7.30
C ARG A 188 -15.47 -5.50 6.90
N PHE A 189 -14.86 -5.66 5.73
CA PHE A 189 -13.80 -4.78 5.25
C PHE A 189 -14.37 -3.44 4.78
N ALA A 190 -15.50 -3.45 4.06
CA ALA A 190 -16.21 -2.23 3.68
C ALA A 190 -16.56 -1.39 4.92
N GLY A 191 -17.04 -2.01 6.01
CA GLY A 191 -17.32 -1.32 7.26
C GLY A 191 -16.08 -0.65 7.88
N TRP A 192 -14.93 -1.34 7.90
CA TRP A 192 -13.68 -0.75 8.37
C TRP A 192 -13.19 0.40 7.47
N LEU A 193 -13.30 0.26 6.15
CA LEU A 193 -12.91 1.28 5.19
C LEU A 193 -13.75 2.55 5.37
N ILE A 194 -15.07 2.41 5.51
CA ILE A 194 -16.00 3.52 5.77
C ILE A 194 -15.72 4.15 7.13
N ALA A 195 -15.58 3.36 8.19
CA ALA A 195 -15.30 3.89 9.52
C ALA A 195 -13.99 4.68 9.56
N SER A 196 -12.94 4.17 8.92
CA SER A 196 -11.64 4.85 8.82
C SER A 196 -11.75 6.16 8.06
N ALA A 197 -12.49 6.17 6.93
CA ALA A 197 -12.73 7.36 6.14
C ALA A 197 -13.55 8.41 6.90
N VAL A 198 -14.59 8.01 7.64
CA VAL A 198 -15.39 8.92 8.47
C VAL A 198 -14.54 9.55 9.56
N VAL A 199 -13.71 8.77 10.26
CA VAL A 199 -12.81 9.27 11.30
C VAL A 199 -11.80 10.26 10.71
N TYR A 200 -11.14 9.91 9.60
CA TYR A 200 -10.19 10.79 8.91
C TYR A 200 -10.82 12.09 8.43
N VAL A 201 -11.92 12.02 7.67
CA VAL A 201 -12.62 13.20 7.12
C VAL A 201 -13.21 14.09 8.22
N SER A 202 -13.58 13.51 9.37
CA SER A 202 -14.01 14.31 10.52
C SER A 202 -12.89 15.20 11.06
N GLY A 203 -11.63 14.75 11.03
CA GLY A 203 -10.46 15.59 11.27
C GLY A 203 -10.30 16.61 10.16
N ALA A 204 -9.84 16.12 8.99
CA ALA A 204 -9.41 16.91 7.83
C ALA A 204 -10.41 17.94 7.31
N VAL A 205 -11.71 17.72 7.50
CA VAL A 205 -12.75 18.69 7.10
C VAL A 205 -13.47 19.23 8.32
N GLY A 206 -13.94 18.36 9.21
CA GLY A 206 -14.78 18.77 10.33
C GLY A 206 -14.04 19.65 11.34
N PHE A 207 -12.92 19.16 11.86
CA PHE A 207 -12.12 19.90 12.84
C PHE A 207 -11.32 21.02 12.20
N GLU A 208 -10.88 20.86 10.96
CA GLU A 208 -10.24 21.94 10.18
C GLU A 208 -11.18 23.16 10.05
N MET A 209 -12.46 22.94 9.73
CA MET A 209 -13.47 24.02 9.70
C MET A 209 -13.72 24.64 11.08
N ALA A 210 -13.67 23.85 12.15
CA ALA A 210 -13.83 24.33 13.52
C ALA A 210 -12.61 25.14 13.98
N GLY A 211 -11.40 24.67 13.67
CA GLY A 211 -10.13 25.35 13.87
C GLY A 211 -10.08 26.65 13.09
N GLY A 212 -10.49 26.63 11.83
CA GLY A 212 -10.64 27.79 10.96
C GLY A 212 -11.58 28.86 11.54
N TYR A 213 -12.72 28.46 12.12
CA TYR A 213 -13.61 29.41 12.82
C TYR A 213 -12.89 30.10 13.99
N VAL A 214 -12.14 29.34 14.80
CA VAL A 214 -11.36 29.90 15.91
C VAL A 214 -10.23 30.79 15.41
N ALA A 215 -9.50 30.38 14.36
CA ALA A 215 -8.44 31.15 13.74
C ALA A 215 -8.97 32.50 13.23
N ALA A 216 -10.11 32.51 12.55
CA ALA A 216 -10.73 33.71 11.99
C ALA A 216 -11.29 34.68 13.05
N THR A 217 -11.66 34.19 14.24
CA THR A 217 -12.36 34.99 15.27
C THR A 217 -11.48 35.38 16.45
N ILE A 218 -10.59 34.51 16.88
CA ILE A 218 -9.73 34.65 18.06
C ILE A 218 -8.24 34.69 17.68
N GLY A 219 -7.89 34.13 16.50
CA GLY A 219 -6.51 33.92 16.07
C GLY A 219 -6.01 32.50 16.35
N MET A 220 -4.80 32.19 15.87
CA MET A 220 -4.17 30.86 15.99
C MET A 220 -3.33 30.70 17.27
N GLU A 221 -2.89 31.81 17.87
CA GLU A 221 -1.94 31.84 18.98
C GLU A 221 -2.63 31.66 20.34
N ASN A 222 -3.37 30.56 20.51
CA ASN A 222 -4.04 30.25 21.77
C ASN A 222 -4.26 28.75 22.00
N MET A 223 -4.49 28.39 23.26
CA MET A 223 -4.72 27.02 23.68
C MET A 223 -5.97 26.38 23.03
N ARG A 224 -7.02 27.15 22.72
CA ARG A 224 -8.24 26.58 22.12
C ARG A 224 -7.97 26.10 20.71
N TYR A 225 -7.25 26.90 19.92
CA TYR A 225 -6.80 26.52 18.59
C TYR A 225 -5.90 25.28 18.67
N ALA A 226 -4.89 25.30 19.54
CA ALA A 226 -3.96 24.17 19.70
C ALA A 226 -4.66 22.85 20.10
N LEU A 227 -5.69 22.91 20.95
CA LEU A 227 -6.49 21.74 21.30
C LEU A 227 -7.33 21.23 20.12
N LEU A 228 -7.97 22.13 19.35
CA LEU A 228 -8.72 21.74 18.17
C LEU A 228 -7.83 21.06 17.14
N ALA A 229 -6.65 21.64 16.86
CA ALA A 229 -5.65 21.02 16.01
C ALA A 229 -5.18 19.65 16.53
N THR A 230 -5.00 19.51 17.86
CA THR A 230 -4.66 18.20 18.44
C THR A 230 -5.76 17.16 18.19
N PHE A 231 -7.04 17.56 18.23
CA PHE A 231 -8.15 16.66 17.89
C PHE A 231 -8.21 16.35 16.40
N GLU A 232 -7.98 17.33 15.55
CA GLU A 232 -7.91 17.20 14.10
C GLU A 232 -6.86 16.14 13.71
N GLU A 233 -5.62 16.38 14.08
CA GLU A 233 -4.47 15.52 13.83
C GLU A 233 -4.66 14.13 14.45
N GLY A 234 -5.23 14.08 15.66
CA GLY A 234 -5.54 12.83 16.34
C GLY A 234 -6.55 11.98 15.58
N LEU A 235 -7.59 12.60 15.02
CA LEU A 235 -8.59 11.92 14.19
C LEU A 235 -7.99 11.44 12.87
N GLU A 236 -7.17 12.27 12.23
CA GLU A 236 -6.48 11.89 10.99
C GLU A 236 -5.57 10.69 11.18
N MET A 237 -4.63 10.77 12.13
CA MET A 237 -3.73 9.67 12.47
C MET A 237 -4.49 8.40 12.87
N ALA A 238 -5.57 8.52 13.65
CA ALA A 238 -6.40 7.38 14.04
C ALA A 238 -7.11 6.75 12.84
N GLY A 239 -7.69 7.56 11.95
CA GLY A 239 -8.35 7.12 10.72
C GLY A 239 -7.41 6.34 9.81
N ILE A 240 -6.19 6.84 9.60
CA ILE A 240 -5.17 6.16 8.80
C ILE A 240 -4.68 4.88 9.48
N ALA A 241 -4.47 4.88 10.80
CA ALA A 241 -4.09 3.66 11.53
C ALA A 241 -5.17 2.56 11.45
N MET A 242 -6.45 2.94 11.55
CA MET A 242 -7.59 2.03 11.35
C MET A 242 -7.60 1.46 9.93
N LEU A 243 -7.35 2.30 8.93
CA LEU A 243 -7.29 1.89 7.53
C LEU A 243 -6.15 0.91 7.27
N LEU A 244 -4.95 1.20 7.75
CA LEU A 244 -3.78 0.34 7.60
C LEU A 244 -4.04 -1.04 8.19
N TYR A 245 -4.63 -1.08 9.40
CA TYR A 245 -5.08 -2.33 10.01
C TYR A 245 -6.10 -3.07 9.13
N ALA A 246 -7.08 -2.38 8.57
CA ALA A 246 -8.11 -2.97 7.72
C ALA A 246 -7.50 -3.58 6.44
N LEU A 247 -6.55 -2.90 5.80
CA LEU A 247 -5.86 -3.38 4.60
C LEU A 247 -5.04 -4.64 4.88
N LEU A 248 -4.31 -4.67 6.00
CA LEU A 248 -3.56 -5.85 6.43
C LEU A 248 -4.49 -7.04 6.74
N GLN A 249 -5.62 -6.79 7.41
CA GLN A 249 -6.64 -7.81 7.65
C GLN A 249 -7.27 -8.33 6.36
N TYR A 250 -7.49 -7.44 5.38
CA TYR A 250 -8.03 -7.81 4.09
C TYR A 250 -7.06 -8.71 3.30
N LEU A 251 -5.78 -8.38 3.29
CA LEU A 251 -4.73 -9.22 2.68
C LEU A 251 -4.67 -10.59 3.37
N ALA A 252 -4.56 -10.61 4.70
CA ALA A 252 -4.48 -11.86 5.46
C ALA A 252 -5.70 -12.77 5.25
N GLY A 253 -6.90 -12.20 5.13
CA GLY A 253 -8.14 -12.96 5.01
C GLY A 253 -8.61 -13.28 3.58
N SER A 254 -8.19 -12.50 2.58
CA SER A 254 -8.72 -12.61 1.20
C SER A 254 -7.66 -12.97 0.16
N VAL A 255 -6.38 -12.72 0.46
CA VAL A 255 -5.26 -13.01 -0.44
C VAL A 255 -4.39 -14.13 0.14
N GLY A 256 -4.17 -14.15 1.46
CA GLY A 256 -3.27 -15.09 2.12
C GLY A 256 -1.81 -14.64 2.04
N THR A 257 -0.90 -15.56 1.72
CA THR A 257 0.54 -15.28 1.66
C THR A 257 0.90 -14.49 0.40
N VAL A 258 1.66 -13.40 0.56
CA VAL A 258 2.22 -12.61 -0.53
C VAL A 258 3.71 -12.91 -0.64
N THR A 259 4.15 -13.43 -1.80
CA THR A 259 5.56 -13.72 -2.08
C THR A 259 6.14 -12.67 -3.01
N LEU A 260 7.21 -11.99 -2.57
CA LEU A 260 8.00 -11.07 -3.40
C LEU A 260 9.24 -11.81 -3.94
N ALA A 261 9.34 -11.94 -5.26
CA ALA A 261 10.52 -12.48 -5.91
C ALA A 261 11.27 -11.37 -6.65
N VAL A 262 12.55 -11.17 -6.32
CA VAL A 262 13.44 -10.25 -7.03
C VAL A 262 14.36 -11.07 -7.91
N THR A 263 14.16 -11.01 -9.22
CA THR A 263 14.99 -11.71 -10.20
C THR A 263 16.04 -10.76 -10.76
N GLY A 264 17.32 -11.09 -10.63
CA GLY A 264 18.37 -10.40 -11.36
C GLY A 264 18.33 -10.76 -12.85
N THR A 265 18.55 -9.81 -13.74
CA THR A 265 18.89 -10.09 -15.14
C THR A 265 20.29 -10.68 -15.18
N ALA A 266 20.42 -11.99 -14.95
CA ALA A 266 21.63 -12.68 -15.37
C ALA A 266 21.73 -12.54 -16.89
N GLY A 267 22.81 -11.94 -17.37
CA GLY A 267 23.07 -11.76 -18.80
C GLY A 267 22.89 -13.07 -19.56
N HIS A 268 22.40 -12.97 -20.79
CA HIS A 268 22.46 -14.05 -21.76
C HIS A 268 23.92 -14.50 -21.95
N THR A 269 24.33 -15.51 -21.20
CA THR A 269 25.50 -16.33 -21.55
C THR A 269 25.09 -17.79 -21.47
N GLN A 270 24.10 -18.15 -22.28
CA GLN A 270 23.91 -19.52 -22.72
C GLN A 270 24.17 -19.54 -24.22
N ALA A 271 25.45 -19.63 -24.60
CA ALA A 271 25.86 -20.05 -25.92
C ALA A 271 27.19 -20.81 -25.83
N ALA A 272 27.14 -22.05 -26.30
CA ALA A 272 28.25 -22.91 -26.67
C ALA A 272 29.12 -23.52 -25.54
N ALA A 273 28.63 -24.60 -24.94
CA ALA A 273 29.50 -25.73 -24.59
C ALA A 273 28.71 -27.03 -24.73
N GLY A 274 29.10 -27.88 -25.69
CA GLY A 274 28.66 -29.27 -25.74
C GLY A 274 27.90 -29.71 -27.00
N ARG A 275 28.52 -29.62 -28.18
CA ARG A 275 28.28 -30.61 -29.25
C ARG A 275 29.62 -31.02 -29.82
N GLU A 276 30.07 -32.21 -29.45
CA GLU A 276 31.19 -32.91 -30.09
C GLU A 276 30.83 -33.28 -31.55
N PRO A 277 31.78 -33.22 -32.49
CA PRO A 277 31.59 -33.74 -33.84
C PRO A 277 32.00 -35.22 -33.93
N GLY A 278 31.01 -36.12 -33.97
CA GLY A 278 31.18 -37.53 -34.31
C GLY A 278 31.10 -37.76 -35.83
N ALA A 279 32.05 -38.54 -36.35
CA ALA A 279 32.32 -38.76 -37.76
C ALA A 279 31.39 -39.79 -38.47
N GLN A 280 31.05 -39.44 -39.73
CA GLN A 280 30.87 -40.24 -40.97
C GLN A 280 30.29 -41.68 -41.00
N SER A 281 29.28 -41.86 -41.87
CA SER A 281 29.13 -42.97 -42.85
C SER A 281 27.94 -42.64 -43.79
N GLY A 282 28.08 -42.21 -45.05
CA GLY A 282 28.32 -43.01 -46.28
C GLY A 282 27.14 -42.78 -47.29
N PRO A 283 27.34 -42.64 -48.62
CA PRO A 283 26.29 -42.24 -49.58
C PRO A 283 25.61 -43.44 -50.27
N PRO A 284 24.47 -43.24 -50.98
CA PRO A 284 24.52 -43.61 -52.41
C PRO A 284 23.67 -42.75 -53.38
N SER A 285 24.28 -42.54 -54.56
CA SER A 285 23.78 -42.60 -55.96
C SER A 285 22.51 -41.88 -56.43
N HIS A 286 22.73 -41.10 -57.50
CA HIS A 286 21.80 -40.57 -58.51
C HIS A 286 20.84 -41.60 -59.15
N SER A 287 19.65 -41.14 -59.55
CA SER A 287 19.15 -41.30 -60.92
C SER A 287 18.08 -40.26 -61.27
N THR A 288 18.04 -39.92 -62.55
CA THR A 288 17.34 -38.81 -63.20
C THR A 288 16.27 -39.36 -64.16
N SER A 289 15.11 -38.71 -64.30
CA SER A 289 14.26 -38.63 -65.52
C SER A 289 13.04 -37.74 -65.17
N ALA A 290 12.84 -36.53 -65.73
CA ALA A 290 12.45 -36.15 -67.09
C ALA A 290 10.97 -36.49 -67.45
N ASP A 291 10.05 -35.53 -67.19
CA ASP A 291 9.00 -34.87 -68.02
C ASP A 291 8.14 -35.67 -69.05
N PRO A 292 7.00 -35.18 -69.64
CA PRO A 292 6.25 -33.90 -69.48
C PRO A 292 4.68 -33.94 -69.65
N LEU A 293 4.04 -32.74 -69.64
CA LEU A 293 2.76 -32.30 -70.28
C LEU A 293 1.38 -32.80 -69.77
N HIS A 294 0.48 -31.87 -69.37
CA HIS A 294 -0.70 -31.47 -70.18
C HIS A 294 -1.46 -30.24 -69.62
N ASP A 295 -1.93 -29.42 -70.56
CA ASP A 295 -2.68 -28.15 -70.46
C ASP A 295 -4.01 -28.18 -69.71
N SER A 296 -4.47 -27.02 -69.19
CA SER A 296 -5.52 -26.17 -69.81
C SER A 296 -6.34 -25.32 -68.81
N GLU A 297 -6.43 -24.02 -69.15
CA GLU A 297 -7.59 -23.09 -69.07
C GLU A 297 -8.32 -22.90 -67.73
N GLY A 298 -8.34 -21.68 -67.15
CA GLY A 298 -9.25 -20.57 -67.52
C GLY A 298 -10.27 -20.38 -66.38
N ALA A 299 -10.83 -19.24 -65.98
CA ALA A 299 -10.82 -17.84 -66.38
C ALA A 299 -11.49 -17.05 -65.22
N ALA A 300 -11.22 -15.73 -65.13
CA ALA A 300 -12.08 -14.63 -64.65
C ALA A 300 -12.89 -14.84 -63.34
N ARG A 301 -12.71 -14.06 -62.27
CA ARG A 301 -12.80 -12.60 -62.10
C ARG A 301 -12.28 -12.21 -60.73
#